data_AF-G2XUI1-F1
#
_entry.id   AF-G2XUI1-F1
#
_cell.length_a   1.000
_cell.length_b   1.000
_cell.length_c   1.000
_cell.angle_alpha   90.00
_cell.angle_beta   90.00
_cell.angle_gamma   90.00
#
_symmetry.space_group_name_H-M   'P 1'
#
loop_
_entity.id
_entity.type
_entity.pdbx_description
1 polymer ?
#
loop_
_entity_poly.entity_id
_entity_poly.type
_entity_poly.pdbx_seq_one_letter_code
_entity_poly.pdbx_strand_id
1 'polypeptide(L)' 'MRIDEELRRSFNEVMLKSLQIESTLKRKVWTTKELLNSRGKSKMSSDDLHDDLTRYKQQLVTTQKNLEKVRDLKCTIAP' A
#
# COMPACT_ATOMS: atom_id res chain seq x y z
N MET A 1 -4.00 35.24 -11.77
CA MET A 1 -3.69 34.38 -12.93
C MET A 1 -4.55 33.13 -12.81
N ARG A 2 -5.35 32.80 -13.84
CA ARG A 2 -6.26 31.63 -13.82
C ARG A 2 -5.50 30.30 -13.82
N ILE A 3 -4.29 30.31 -14.38
CA ILE A 3 -3.39 29.16 -14.52
C ILE A 3 -2.88 28.66 -13.16
N ASP A 4 -2.51 29.54 -12.22
CA ASP A 4 -2.05 29.14 -10.89
C ASP A 4 -3.15 28.44 -10.06
N GLU A 5 -4.39 28.88 -10.21
CA GLU A 5 -5.53 28.33 -9.49
C GLU A 5 -5.86 26.91 -9.96
N GLU A 6 -5.75 26.67 -11.27
CA GLU A 6 -5.95 25.37 -11.90
C GLU A 6 -4.82 24.40 -11.54
N LEU A 7 -3.57 24.88 -11.58
CA LEU A 7 -2.40 24.10 -11.15
C LEU A 7 -2.53 23.66 -9.67
N ARG A 8 -2.92 24.59 -8.79
CA ARG A 8 -3.16 24.32 -7.37
C ARG A 8 -4.27 23.30 -7.14
N ARG A 9 -5.36 23.36 -7.93
CA ARG A 9 -6.45 22.38 -7.88
C ARG A 9 -5.99 21.00 -8.31
N SER A 10 -5.29 20.89 -9.44
CA SER A 10 -4.76 19.61 -9.93
C SER A 10 -3.80 18.98 -8.91
N PHE A 11 -2.96 19.78 -8.28
CA PHE A 11 -2.05 19.33 -7.24
C PHE A 11 -2.78 18.80 -6.01
N ASN A 12 -3.78 19.53 -5.51
CA ASN A 12 -4.62 19.08 -4.39
C ASN A 12 -5.36 17.77 -4.71
N GLU A 13 -5.81 17.60 -5.94
CA GLU A 13 -6.47 16.36 -6.38
C GLU A 13 -5.51 15.17 -6.40
N VAL A 14 -4.30 15.36 -6.92
CA VAL A 14 -3.23 14.33 -6.91
C VAL A 14 -2.85 13.95 -5.48
N MET A 15 -2.74 14.93 -4.59
CA MET A 15 -2.46 14.71 -3.17
C MET A 15 -3.58 13.91 -2.48
N LEU A 16 -4.85 14.24 -2.73
CA LEU A 16 -6.00 13.52 -2.18
C LEU A 16 -6.00 12.05 -2.64
N LYS A 17 -5.80 11.81 -3.95
CA LYS A 17 -5.71 10.46 -4.53
C LYS A 17 -4.54 9.68 -3.92
N SER A 18 -3.40 10.33 -3.72
CA SER A 18 -2.22 9.72 -3.10
C SER A 18 -2.49 9.28 -1.65
N LEU A 19 -3.17 10.11 -0.85
CA LEU A 19 -3.56 9.76 0.52
C LEU A 19 -4.54 8.58 0.58
N GLN A 20 -5.50 8.52 -0.36
CA GLN A 20 -6.43 7.40 -0.47
C GLN A 20 -5.72 6.09 -0.83
N ILE A 21 -4.77 6.16 -1.76
CA ILE A 21 -3.92 5.02 -2.14
C ILE A 21 -3.09 4.57 -0.93
N GLU A 22 -2.45 5.49 -0.21
CA GLU A 22 -1.66 5.19 0.98
C GLU A 22 -2.50 4.49 2.07
N SER A 23 -3.69 5.01 2.38
CA SER A 23 -4.63 4.40 3.33
C SER A 23 -5.06 3.00 2.92
N THR A 24 -5.33 2.80 1.64
CA THR A 24 -5.72 1.49 1.09
C THR A 24 -4.58 0.49 1.19
N LEU A 25 -3.36 0.89 0.86
CA LEU A 25 -2.17 0.03 0.97
C LEU A 25 -1.88 -0.33 2.43
N LYS A 26 -1.98 0.62 3.37
CA LYS A 26 -1.83 0.35 4.81
C LYS A 26 -2.84 -0.69 5.31
N ARG A 27 -4.11 -0.60 4.88
CA ARG A 27 -5.13 -1.61 5.20
C ARG A 27 -4.76 -2.98 4.63
N LYS A 28 -4.34 -3.07 3.36
CA LYS A 28 -3.89 -4.33 2.76
C LYS A 28 -2.72 -4.96 3.51
N VAL A 29 -1.73 -4.15 3.91
CA VAL A 29 -0.60 -4.61 4.74
C VAL A 29 -1.10 -5.21 6.05
N TRP A 30 -2.00 -4.51 6.76
CA TRP A 30 -2.55 -4.99 8.02
C TRP A 30 -3.34 -6.29 7.86
N THR A 31 -4.28 -6.35 6.91
CA THR A 31 -5.06 -7.56 6.63
C THR A 31 -4.17 -8.75 6.27
N THR A 32 -3.14 -8.52 5.45
CA THR A 32 -2.19 -9.59 5.07
C THR A 32 -1.42 -10.10 6.28
N LYS A 33 -1.01 -9.22 7.20
CA LYS A 33 -0.35 -9.63 8.45
C LYS A 33 -1.28 -10.45 9.35
N GLU A 34 -2.53 -10.03 9.52
CA GLU A 34 -3.51 -10.78 10.31
C GLU A 34 -3.84 -12.14 9.70
N LEU A 35 -3.94 -12.24 8.37
CA LEU A 35 -4.11 -13.51 7.67
C LEU A 35 -2.91 -14.46 7.89
N LEU A 36 -1.68 -13.94 7.82
CA LEU A 36 -0.48 -14.71 8.13
C LEU A 36 -0.48 -15.22 9.59
N ASN A 37 -0.85 -14.35 10.55
CA ASN A 37 -0.89 -14.67 11.97
C ASN A 37 -1.99 -15.69 12.33
N SER A 38 -3.17 -15.56 11.74
CA SER A 38 -4.29 -16.48 11.95
C SER A 38 -4.05 -17.85 11.31
N ARG A 39 -3.36 -17.90 10.16
CA ARG A 39 -3.10 -19.15 9.46
C ARG A 39 -2.01 -20.02 10.12
N GLY A 40 -1.03 -19.41 10.79
CA GLY A 40 -0.08 -20.14 11.64
C GLY A 40 -0.73 -20.94 12.78
N LYS A 41 -2.03 -20.71 13.06
CA LYS A 41 -2.82 -21.43 14.07
C LYS A 41 -3.67 -22.58 13.50
N SER A 42 -3.78 -22.71 12.17
CA SER A 42 -4.66 -23.69 11.52
C SER A 42 -3.87 -24.89 10.97
N LYS A 43 -4.32 -26.11 11.27
CA LYS A 43 -3.81 -27.37 10.70
C LYS A 43 -4.24 -27.50 9.23
N MET A 44 -3.52 -26.87 8.30
CA MET A 44 -3.58 -27.21 6.87
C MET A 44 -2.38 -28.09 6.47
N SER A 45 -2.45 -28.74 5.31
CA SER A 45 -1.29 -29.46 4.72
C SER A 45 -0.10 -28.49 4.61
N SER A 46 1.11 -28.97 4.92
CA SER A 46 2.31 -28.13 5.00
C SER A 46 2.64 -27.45 3.66
N ASP A 47 2.31 -28.09 2.54
CA ASP A 47 2.72 -27.65 1.20
C ASP A 47 1.81 -26.53 0.68
N ASP A 48 0.49 -26.67 0.81
CA ASP A 48 -0.48 -25.60 0.49
C ASP A 48 -0.29 -24.39 1.42
N LEU A 49 0.17 -24.64 2.65
CA LEU A 49 0.48 -23.59 3.61
C LEU A 49 1.69 -22.77 3.13
N HIS A 50 2.74 -23.43 2.63
CA HIS A 50 3.99 -22.80 2.24
C HIS A 50 3.87 -21.92 0.99
N ASP A 51 3.18 -22.40 -0.04
CA ASP A 51 3.00 -21.67 -1.31
C ASP A 51 2.21 -20.39 -1.13
N ASP A 52 1.12 -20.48 -0.38
CA ASP A 52 0.27 -19.34 -0.04
C ASP A 52 1.00 -18.34 0.85
N LEU A 53 1.77 -18.79 1.86
CA LEU A 53 2.61 -17.92 2.71
C LEU A 53 3.62 -17.15 1.87
N THR A 54 4.26 -17.83 0.92
CA THR A 54 5.21 -17.24 -0.01
C THR A 54 4.54 -16.18 -0.87
N ARG A 55 3.36 -16.49 -1.42
CA ARG A 55 2.56 -15.54 -2.21
C ARG A 55 2.14 -14.32 -1.39
N TYR A 56 1.65 -14.50 -0.15
CA TYR A 56 1.28 -13.40 0.73
C TYR A 56 2.48 -12.53 1.13
N LYS A 57 3.64 -13.14 1.38
CA LYS A 57 4.88 -12.41 1.68
C LYS A 57 5.34 -11.55 0.50
N GLN A 58 5.24 -12.06 -0.73
CA GLN A 58 5.54 -11.29 -1.95
C GLN A 58 4.56 -10.11 -2.15
N GLN A 59 3.26 -10.32 -1.90
CA GLN A 59 2.27 -9.26 -1.95
C GLN A 59 2.53 -8.16 -0.92
N LEU A 60 2.94 -8.53 0.29
CA LEU A 60 3.30 -7.59 1.35
C LEU A 60 4.50 -6.72 0.94
N VAL A 61 5.58 -7.33 0.44
CA VAL A 61 6.77 -6.61 -0.02
C VAL A 61 6.43 -5.64 -1.16
N THR A 62 5.61 -6.06 -2.12
CA THR A 62 5.18 -5.22 -3.24
C THR A 62 4.36 -4.02 -2.75
N THR A 63 3.45 -4.26 -1.81
CA THR A 63 2.60 -3.23 -1.21
C THR A 63 3.44 -2.21 -0.41
N GLN A 64 4.48 -2.65 0.30
CA GLN A 64 5.42 -1.78 1.01
C GLN A 64 6.23 -0.90 0.05
N LYS A 65 6.77 -1.46 -1.04
CA LYS A 65 7.48 -0.66 -2.07
C LYS A 65 6.58 0.41 -2.69
N ASN A 66 5.31 0.10 -2.91
CA ASN A 66 4.35 1.08 -3.43
C ASN A 66 4.06 2.19 -2.42
N LEU A 67 4.01 1.89 -1.12
CA LEU A 67 3.90 2.90 -0.06
C LEU A 67 5.11 3.83 -0.03
N GLU A 68 6.33 3.30 -0.16
CA GLU A 68 7.55 4.11 -0.23
C GLU A 68 7.52 5.06 -1.42
N LYS A 69 7.15 4.58 -2.62
CA LYS A 69 7.00 5.43 -3.81
C LYS A 69 6.00 6.56 -3.60
N VAL A 70 4.85 6.28 -2.96
CA VAL A 70 3.85 7.31 -2.66
C VAL A 70 4.39 8.35 -1.67
N ARG A 71 5.16 7.92 -0.65
CA ARG A 71 5.82 8.82 0.29
C ARG A 71 6.85 9.70 -0.41
N ASP A 72 7.69 9.14 -1.26
CA ASP A 72 8.76 9.86 -1.95
C ASP A 72 8.18 10.89 -2.96
N LEU A 73 7.09 10.53 -3.65
CA LEU A 73 6.30 11.47 -4.45
C LEU A 73 5.78 12.63 -3.61
N LYS A 74 5.21 12.36 -2.43
CA LYS A 74 4.73 13.39 -1.51
C LYS A 74 5.85 14.35 -1.08
N CYS A 75 7.05 13.84 -0.80
CA CYS A 75 8.23 14.65 -0.45
C CYS A 75 8.77 15.49 -1.61
N THR A 76 8.71 14.98 -2.85
CA THR A 76 9.15 15.72 -4.05
C THR A 76 8.24 16.92 -4.34
N ILE A 77 6.97 16.78 -3.98
CA ILE A 77 5.89 17.68 -4.33
C ILE A 77 5.73 18.78 -3.27
N ALA A 78 6.09 18.53 -2.01
CA ALA A 78 6.11 19.51 -0.92
C ALA A 78 7.43 19.40 -0.12
N PRO A 79 8.47 20.21 -0.44
CA PRO A 79 9.68 20.35 0.36
C PRO A 79 9.42 20.94 1.76
#